data_AF-A0A254S156-F1
#
_entry.id   AF-A0A254S156-F1
#
_cell.length_a   1.000
_cell.length_b   1.000
_cell.length_c   1.000
_cell.angle_alpha   90.00
_cell.angle_beta   90.00
_cell.angle_gamma   90.00
#
_symmetry.space_group_name_H-M   'P 1'
#
loop_
_entity.id
_entity.type
_entity.pdbx_description
1 polymer ?
#
loop_
_entity_poly.entity_id
_entity_poly.type
_entity_poly.pdbx_seq_one_letter_code
_entity_poly.pdbx_strand_id
1 'polypeptide(L)'
;MISIEDAKNQEDLFQIKSAIMSKKLEEIGGRKGVMEILSLSLDAYKNKDYEKSLKILEPLMQALKEHPFVTSDAVSYVAVSDEMEWVLYQHFYQNPSQQIKNVSLVCPMDWIYRQYALAALDLGDYSTALKGVTEAIQWNPSSAKCRILYAMLCSAEGHWENLRKEIVSAMKYTYRSSDMIHCFRFLKDYFMYKKMYKEAVYCSFLRSRFSSSSDVLLEIVGDMAMLLKKIDFDYKSINDEDMIESCKKYEITIGFNPEVIAVAQSSYEDAFLAKDSGRAAYFAQIMEDLKTEQEKRDAAYLRQLFENHRNPVS
;
A
#
# COMPACT_ATOMS: atom_id res chain seq x y z
N MET A 1 -11.54 -19.90 33.51
CA MET A 1 -11.20 -18.56 33.00
C MET A 1 -9.69 -18.53 32.99
N ILE A 2 -9.03 -18.51 31.83
CA ILE A 2 -7.56 -18.55 31.76
C ILE A 2 -7.07 -17.12 32.00
N SER A 3 -6.25 -16.91 33.04
CA SER A 3 -5.72 -15.59 33.41
C SER A 3 -4.37 -15.36 32.73
N ILE A 4 -4.03 -14.10 32.42
CA ILE A 4 -2.68 -13.73 31.95
C ILE A 4 -1.60 -14.16 32.97
N GLU A 5 -1.98 -14.22 34.25
CA GLU A 5 -1.13 -14.67 35.36
C GLU A 5 -0.74 -16.16 35.27
N ASP A 6 -1.45 -16.95 34.46
CA ASP A 6 -1.18 -18.38 34.26
C ASP A 6 -0.11 -18.64 33.18
N ALA A 7 0.35 -17.60 32.47
CA ALA A 7 1.34 -17.72 31.39
C ALA A 7 2.73 -18.07 31.94
N LYS A 8 3.32 -19.19 31.47
CA LYS A 8 4.68 -19.60 31.90
C LYS A 8 5.77 -19.07 30.97
N ASN A 9 5.39 -18.64 29.77
CA ASN A 9 6.29 -18.10 28.75
C ASN A 9 5.53 -17.17 27.78
N GLN A 10 6.23 -16.59 26.81
CA GLN A 10 5.64 -15.68 25.82
C GLN A 10 4.67 -16.35 24.85
N GLU A 11 4.84 -17.64 24.57
CA GLU A 11 3.89 -18.40 23.76
C GLU A 11 2.56 -18.59 24.49
N ASP A 12 2.60 -19.01 25.76
CA ASP A 12 1.40 -19.13 26.60
C ASP A 12 0.66 -17.78 26.67
N LEU A 13 1.41 -16.68 26.90
CA LEU A 13 0.84 -15.34 26.93
C LEU A 13 0.18 -14.97 25.60
N PHE A 14 0.81 -15.29 24.47
CA PHE A 14 0.22 -15.06 23.15
C PHE A 14 -1.07 -15.86 22.94
N GLN A 15 -1.10 -17.14 23.33
CA GLN A 15 -2.29 -17.98 23.21
C GLN A 15 -3.43 -17.46 24.08
N ILE A 16 -3.15 -17.03 25.32
CA ILE A 16 -4.14 -16.44 26.23
C ILE A 16 -4.70 -15.14 25.65
N LYS A 17 -3.84 -14.23 25.19
CA LYS A 17 -4.26 -12.97 24.54
C LYS A 17 -5.09 -13.25 23.29
N SER A 18 -4.69 -14.23 22.49
CA SER A 18 -5.44 -14.64 21.30
C SER A 18 -6.81 -15.18 21.65
N ALA A 19 -6.93 -16.03 22.68
CA ALA A 19 -8.20 -16.55 23.16
C ALA A 19 -9.13 -15.45 23.70
N ILE A 20 -8.59 -14.48 24.44
CA ILE A 20 -9.33 -13.30 24.91
C ILE A 20 -9.90 -12.52 23.72
N MET A 21 -9.06 -12.22 22.73
CA MET A 21 -9.50 -11.50 21.53
C MET A 21 -10.54 -12.28 20.73
N SER A 22 -10.30 -13.57 20.48
CA SER A 22 -11.25 -14.43 19.77
C SER A 22 -12.60 -14.48 20.47
N LYS A 23 -12.62 -14.62 21.80
CA LYS A 23 -13.87 -14.60 22.58
C LYS A 23 -14.63 -13.28 22.42
N LYS A 24 -13.93 -12.15 22.40
CA LYS A 24 -14.54 -10.83 22.15
C LYS A 24 -15.13 -10.76 20.73
N LEU A 25 -14.45 -11.33 19.74
CA LEU A 25 -14.92 -11.38 18.37
C LEU A 25 -16.10 -12.35 18.17
N GLU A 26 -16.29 -13.35 19.03
CA GLU A 26 -17.48 -14.23 18.96
C GLU A 26 -18.79 -13.45 19.12
N GLU A 27 -18.80 -12.31 19.83
CA GLU A 27 -19.98 -11.43 19.96
C GLU A 27 -20.45 -10.86 18.61
N ILE A 28 -19.55 -10.84 17.61
CA ILE A 28 -19.84 -10.39 16.25
C ILE A 28 -19.68 -11.53 15.23
N GLY A 29 -19.79 -12.79 15.65
CA GLY A 29 -19.74 -13.97 14.77
C GLY A 29 -18.33 -14.50 14.48
N GLY A 30 -17.36 -14.19 15.34
CA GLY A 30 -15.99 -14.66 15.25
C GLY A 30 -15.27 -14.18 13.99
N ARG A 31 -14.27 -14.95 13.53
CA ARG A 31 -13.49 -14.60 12.33
C ARG A 31 -14.37 -14.41 11.09
N LYS A 32 -15.41 -15.24 10.93
CA LYS A 32 -16.33 -15.17 9.80
C LYS A 32 -17.12 -13.87 9.82
N GLY A 33 -17.69 -13.51 10.97
CA GLY A 33 -18.44 -12.26 11.11
C GLY A 33 -17.56 -11.02 10.93
N VAL A 34 -16.30 -11.05 11.38
CA VAL A 34 -15.32 -9.99 11.07
C VAL A 34 -15.15 -9.81 9.57
N MET A 35 -14.97 -10.91 8.82
CA MET A 35 -14.82 -10.84 7.36
C MET A 35 -16.09 -10.40 6.65
N GLU A 36 -17.26 -10.80 7.15
CA GLU A 36 -18.56 -10.37 6.63
C GLU A 36 -18.76 -8.87 6.81
N ILE A 37 -18.46 -8.32 7.99
CA ILE A 37 -18.51 -6.88 8.25
C ILE A 37 -17.55 -6.12 7.32
N LEU A 38 -16.31 -6.59 7.17
CA LEU A 38 -15.34 -5.98 6.24
C LEU A 38 -15.81 -6.02 4.79
N SER A 39 -16.50 -7.08 4.36
CA SER A 39 -17.06 -7.19 3.02
C SER A 39 -18.23 -6.22 2.82
N LEU A 40 -19.18 -6.21 3.76
CA LEU A 40 -20.35 -5.33 3.70
C LEU A 40 -19.97 -3.85 3.73
N SER A 41 -18.98 -3.49 4.56
CA SER A 41 -18.42 -2.14 4.58
C SER A 41 -17.80 -1.77 3.24
N LEU A 42 -17.00 -2.66 2.65
CA LEU A 42 -16.39 -2.44 1.36
C LEU A 42 -17.43 -2.29 0.25
N ASP A 43 -18.54 -3.04 0.30
CA ASP A 43 -19.62 -2.92 -0.67
C ASP A 43 -20.37 -1.59 -0.52
N ALA A 44 -20.63 -1.12 0.72
CA ALA A 44 -21.16 0.21 0.96
C ALA A 44 -20.21 1.31 0.42
N TYR A 45 -18.92 1.18 0.70
CA TYR A 45 -17.87 2.08 0.22
C TYR A 45 -17.83 2.15 -1.31
N LYS A 46 -17.86 1.01 -2.02
CA LYS A 46 -17.88 0.95 -3.49
C LYS A 46 -19.12 1.63 -4.08
N ASN A 47 -20.24 1.60 -3.37
CA ASN A 47 -21.46 2.32 -3.73
C ASN A 47 -21.44 3.81 -3.32
N LYS A 48 -20.30 4.31 -2.84
CA LYS A 48 -20.08 5.69 -2.35
C LYS A 48 -20.92 6.05 -1.13
N ASP A 49 -21.42 5.05 -0.41
CA ASP A 49 -22.13 5.22 0.86
C ASP A 49 -21.13 5.11 2.02
N TYR A 50 -20.32 6.15 2.16
CA TYR A 50 -19.21 6.19 3.12
C TYR A 50 -19.69 6.23 4.58
N GLU A 51 -20.81 6.91 4.85
CA GLU A 51 -21.42 6.94 6.18
C GLU A 51 -21.87 5.53 6.60
N LYS A 52 -22.54 4.80 5.70
CA LYS A 52 -22.92 3.40 5.97
C LYS A 52 -21.71 2.50 6.12
N SER A 53 -20.66 2.70 5.30
CA SER A 53 -19.40 1.96 5.44
C SER A 53 -18.80 2.13 6.85
N LEU A 54 -18.68 3.37 7.34
CA LEU A 54 -18.22 3.62 8.72
C LEU A 54 -19.12 2.98 9.76
N LYS A 55 -20.44 3.13 9.62
CA LYS A 55 -21.42 2.55 10.56
C LYS A 55 -21.31 1.02 10.64
N ILE A 56 -21.11 0.35 9.50
CA ILE A 56 -20.91 -1.10 9.45
C ILE A 56 -19.64 -1.50 10.22
N LEU A 57 -18.59 -0.67 10.21
CA LEU A 57 -17.33 -0.94 10.91
C LEU A 57 -17.37 -0.66 12.42
N GLU A 58 -18.36 0.06 12.94
CA GLU A 58 -18.45 0.43 14.37
C GLU A 58 -18.30 -0.74 15.36
N PRO A 59 -18.93 -1.92 15.15
CA PRO A 59 -18.77 -3.06 16.06
C PRO A 59 -17.31 -3.54 16.13
N LEU A 60 -16.59 -3.52 14.99
CA LEU A 60 -15.18 -3.87 14.95
C LEU A 60 -14.33 -2.84 15.68
N MET A 61 -14.58 -1.55 15.45
CA MET A 61 -13.86 -0.48 16.14
C MET A 61 -14.06 -0.54 17.65
N GLN A 62 -15.27 -0.88 18.11
CA GLN A 62 -15.55 -1.08 19.52
C GLN A 62 -14.82 -2.32 20.09
N ALA A 63 -14.72 -3.40 19.31
CA ALA A 63 -13.94 -4.58 19.69
C ALA A 63 -12.44 -4.26 19.82
N LEU A 64 -11.90 -3.37 19.00
CA LEU A 64 -10.47 -3.04 18.98
C LEU A 64 -9.99 -2.09 20.10
N LYS A 65 -10.87 -1.27 20.71
CA LYS A 65 -10.49 -0.29 21.74
C LYS A 65 -9.67 -0.85 22.91
N GLU A 66 -9.88 -2.12 23.24
CA GLU A 66 -9.24 -2.81 24.37
C GLU A 66 -8.74 -4.19 23.90
N HIS A 67 -7.92 -4.21 22.85
CA HIS A 67 -7.27 -5.45 22.44
C HIS A 67 -6.15 -5.83 23.43
N PRO A 68 -5.85 -7.12 23.62
CA PRO A 68 -4.87 -7.57 24.62
C PRO A 68 -3.41 -7.53 24.12
N PHE A 69 -3.18 -7.20 22.86
CA PHE A 69 -1.87 -7.23 22.20
C PHE A 69 -1.09 -5.92 22.40
N VAL A 70 -0.24 -5.87 23.43
CA VAL A 70 0.64 -4.73 23.69
C VAL A 70 2.09 -5.13 23.42
N THR A 71 2.75 -4.42 22.49
CA THR A 71 4.17 -4.61 22.14
C THR A 71 5.09 -4.13 23.26
N SER A 72 6.22 -4.83 23.45
CA SER A 72 7.29 -4.52 24.40
C SER A 72 8.66 -4.83 23.79
N ASP A 73 9.75 -4.56 24.51
CA ASP A 73 11.11 -4.87 24.06
C ASP A 73 11.32 -6.36 23.72
N ALA A 74 10.56 -7.26 24.37
CA ALA A 74 10.67 -8.71 24.18
C ALA A 74 9.75 -9.26 23.08
N VAL A 75 8.60 -8.63 22.82
CA VAL A 75 7.60 -9.12 21.86
C VAL A 75 6.97 -7.97 21.09
N SER A 76 6.92 -8.11 19.76
CA SER A 76 6.17 -7.23 18.87
C SER A 76 4.95 -7.95 18.33
N TYR A 77 3.79 -7.32 18.45
CA TYR A 77 2.56 -7.77 17.78
C TYR A 77 2.33 -6.93 16.53
N VAL A 78 2.02 -7.62 15.44
CA VAL A 78 1.65 -7.03 14.16
C VAL A 78 0.44 -7.74 13.59
N ALA A 79 -0.29 -7.12 12.68
CA ALA A 79 -1.40 -7.73 11.96
C ALA A 79 -1.13 -7.57 10.48
N VAL A 80 -0.38 -8.50 9.88
CA VAL A 80 -0.06 -8.48 8.46
C VAL A 80 -0.89 -9.55 7.77
N SER A 81 -1.86 -9.12 6.98
CA SER A 81 -2.89 -9.99 6.41
C SER A 81 -2.51 -10.58 5.04
N ASP A 82 -1.57 -9.97 4.31
CA ASP A 82 -1.10 -10.41 3.01
C ASP A 82 0.28 -11.08 3.11
N GLU A 83 0.45 -12.22 2.45
CA GLU A 83 1.65 -13.04 2.56
C GLU A 83 2.91 -12.33 2.03
N MET A 84 2.79 -11.55 0.94
CA MET A 84 3.91 -10.76 0.43
C MET A 84 4.28 -9.65 1.42
N GLU A 85 3.30 -8.94 1.97
CA GLU A 85 3.57 -7.94 3.02
C GLU A 85 4.21 -8.56 4.26
N TRP A 86 3.88 -9.81 4.59
CA TRP A 86 4.45 -10.54 5.74
C TRP A 86 5.91 -10.90 5.53
N VAL A 87 6.28 -11.46 4.37
CA VAL A 87 7.70 -11.76 4.08
C VAL A 87 8.53 -10.48 3.95
N LEU A 88 7.94 -9.38 3.45
CA LEU A 88 8.58 -8.05 3.46
C LEU A 88 8.75 -7.52 4.89
N TYR A 89 7.76 -7.70 5.75
CA TYR A 89 7.87 -7.33 7.16
C TYR A 89 9.04 -8.09 7.81
N GLN A 90 9.09 -9.41 7.61
CA GLN A 90 10.18 -10.23 8.12
C GLN A 90 11.53 -9.75 7.58
N HIS A 91 11.66 -9.47 6.29
CA HIS A 91 12.91 -8.99 5.72
C HIS A 91 13.38 -7.64 6.31
N PHE A 92 12.48 -6.66 6.42
CA PHE A 92 12.84 -5.29 6.79
C PHE A 92 12.84 -4.99 8.28
N TYR A 93 12.11 -5.77 9.08
CA TYR A 93 11.86 -5.49 10.49
C TYR A 93 12.29 -6.63 11.42
N GLN A 94 13.05 -7.61 10.93
CA GLN A 94 13.59 -8.66 11.79
C GLN A 94 14.49 -8.05 12.86
N ASN A 95 14.16 -8.36 14.12
CA ASN A 95 15.00 -8.05 15.26
C ASN A 95 15.29 -9.37 16.00
N PRO A 96 16.54 -9.87 15.99
CA PRO A 96 16.89 -11.13 16.64
C PRO A 96 16.57 -11.18 18.14
N SER A 97 16.49 -10.02 18.80
CA SER A 97 16.21 -9.90 20.23
C SER A 97 14.73 -9.80 20.57
N GLN A 98 13.83 -9.74 19.58
CA GLN A 98 12.40 -9.54 19.78
C GLN A 98 11.59 -10.64 19.07
N GLN A 99 10.67 -11.26 19.80
CA GLN A 99 9.73 -12.19 19.18
C GLN A 99 8.66 -11.43 18.40
N ILE A 100 8.42 -11.78 17.15
CA ILE A 100 7.36 -11.18 16.34
C ILE A 100 6.16 -12.14 16.30
N LYS A 101 4.98 -11.62 16.63
CA LYS A 101 3.71 -12.36 16.60
C LYS A 101 2.74 -11.69 15.64
N ASN A 102 2.44 -12.36 14.53
CA ASN A 102 1.42 -11.91 13.61
C ASN A 102 0.03 -12.36 14.09
N VAL A 103 -0.85 -11.40 14.36
CA VAL A 103 -2.20 -11.60 14.90
C VAL A 103 -3.28 -11.54 13.84
N SER A 104 -2.93 -11.40 12.55
CA SER A 104 -3.90 -11.22 11.45
C SER A 104 -4.93 -12.34 11.32
N LEU A 105 -4.56 -13.58 11.68
CA LEU A 105 -5.47 -14.73 11.72
C LEU A 105 -6.49 -14.64 12.87
N VAL A 106 -6.12 -13.99 13.97
CA VAL A 106 -7.03 -13.71 15.10
C VAL A 106 -7.93 -12.52 14.73
N CYS A 107 -7.30 -11.40 14.34
CA CYS A 107 -7.99 -10.18 13.94
C CYS A 107 -7.13 -9.40 12.93
N PRO A 108 -7.62 -9.13 11.70
CA PRO A 108 -6.89 -8.38 10.68
C PRO A 108 -6.96 -6.87 10.97
N MET A 109 -6.29 -6.43 12.05
CA MET A 109 -6.40 -5.05 12.56
C MET A 109 -5.98 -4.01 11.52
N ASP A 110 -4.94 -4.30 10.75
CA ASP A 110 -4.47 -3.44 9.65
C ASP A 110 -5.58 -3.16 8.63
N TRP A 111 -6.33 -4.18 8.26
CA TRP A 111 -7.40 -4.06 7.28
C TRP A 111 -8.60 -3.31 7.85
N ILE A 112 -8.98 -3.58 9.10
CA ILE A 112 -10.08 -2.89 9.77
C ILE A 112 -9.79 -1.39 9.85
N TYR A 113 -8.64 -1.02 10.39
CA TYR A 113 -8.24 0.38 10.54
C TYR A 113 -8.06 1.08 9.18
N ARG A 114 -7.51 0.39 8.17
CA ARG A 114 -7.37 0.95 6.81
C ARG A 114 -8.73 1.24 6.18
N GLN A 115 -9.69 0.31 6.24
CA GLN A 115 -11.03 0.56 5.70
C GLN A 115 -11.74 1.70 6.42
N TYR A 116 -11.62 1.73 7.75
CA TYR A 116 -12.19 2.79 8.59
C TYR A 116 -11.62 4.16 8.22
N ALA A 117 -10.29 4.25 8.09
CA ALA A 117 -9.62 5.48 7.69
C ALA A 117 -10.01 5.95 6.28
N LEU A 118 -10.12 5.01 5.33
CA LEU A 118 -10.49 5.33 3.96
C LEU A 118 -11.91 5.92 3.86
N ALA A 119 -12.88 5.29 4.53
CA ALA A 119 -14.26 5.80 4.55
C ALA A 119 -14.36 7.16 5.27
N ALA A 120 -13.61 7.36 6.36
CA ALA A 120 -13.56 8.65 7.06
C ALA A 120 -12.93 9.76 6.21
N LEU A 121 -11.86 9.43 5.46
CA LEU A 121 -11.20 10.37 4.55
C LEU A 121 -12.17 10.89 3.47
N ASP A 122 -12.92 9.99 2.84
CA ASP A 122 -13.87 10.37 1.78
C ASP A 122 -15.09 11.15 2.31
N LEU A 123 -15.36 11.11 3.62
CA LEU A 123 -16.33 11.98 4.29
C LEU A 123 -15.76 13.33 4.71
N GLY A 124 -14.45 13.54 4.57
CA GLY A 124 -13.76 14.72 5.06
C GLY A 124 -13.52 14.73 6.58
N ASP A 125 -13.75 13.61 7.27
CA ASP A 125 -13.39 13.46 8.70
C ASP A 125 -11.91 13.11 8.83
N TYR A 126 -11.07 14.11 8.63
CA TYR A 126 -9.61 13.97 8.64
C TYR A 126 -9.05 13.55 10.00
N SER A 127 -9.73 13.89 11.12
CA SER A 127 -9.30 13.47 12.46
C SER A 127 -9.45 11.95 12.64
N THR A 128 -10.59 11.41 12.23
CA THR A 128 -10.85 9.96 12.27
C THR A 128 -9.98 9.22 11.25
N ALA A 129 -9.81 9.78 10.04
CA ALA A 129 -8.92 9.21 9.03
C ALA A 129 -7.46 9.11 9.52
N LEU A 130 -6.94 10.18 10.16
CA LEU A 130 -5.58 10.21 10.70
C LEU A 130 -5.37 9.12 11.77
N LYS A 131 -6.31 9.01 12.71
CA LYS A 131 -6.25 7.96 13.75
C LYS A 131 -6.25 6.58 13.12
N GLY A 132 -7.19 6.30 12.23
CA GLY A 132 -7.29 4.99 11.59
C GLY A 132 -6.05 4.64 10.76
N VAL A 133 -5.52 5.56 9.96
CA VAL A 133 -4.35 5.25 9.12
C VAL A 133 -3.07 5.08 9.93
N THR A 134 -2.92 5.83 11.03
CA THR A 134 -1.79 5.70 11.95
C THR A 134 -1.80 4.31 12.61
N GLU A 135 -2.96 3.88 13.10
CA GLU A 135 -3.14 2.52 13.64
C GLU A 135 -2.87 1.45 12.57
N ALA A 136 -3.41 1.62 11.35
CA ALA A 136 -3.20 0.67 10.27
C ALA A 136 -1.71 0.49 9.92
N ILE A 137 -0.92 1.58 9.90
CA ILE A 137 0.52 1.54 9.67
C ILE A 137 1.26 0.93 10.87
N GLN A 138 0.83 1.21 12.09
CA GLN A 138 1.43 0.61 13.28
C GLN A 138 1.26 -0.92 13.28
N TRP A 139 0.08 -1.42 12.90
CA TRP A 139 -0.19 -2.85 12.79
C TRP A 139 0.48 -3.52 11.59
N ASN A 140 0.66 -2.80 10.48
CA ASN A 140 1.27 -3.32 9.27
C ASN A 140 2.17 -2.25 8.61
N PRO A 141 3.41 -2.10 9.09
CA PRO A 141 4.31 -1.05 8.61
C PRO A 141 4.91 -1.33 7.22
N SER A 142 4.76 -2.57 6.72
CA SER A 142 5.13 -2.97 5.35
C SER A 142 3.99 -2.79 4.34
N SER A 143 2.80 -2.31 4.74
CA SER A 143 1.72 -2.08 3.77
C SER A 143 1.90 -0.76 3.01
N ALA A 144 2.26 -0.86 1.73
CA ALA A 144 2.30 0.28 0.82
C ALA A 144 0.94 0.98 0.74
N LYS A 145 -0.17 0.23 0.79
CA LYS A 145 -1.53 0.78 0.73
C LYS A 145 -1.87 1.65 1.93
N CYS A 146 -1.46 1.26 3.15
CA CYS A 146 -1.66 2.10 4.33
C CYS A 146 -0.88 3.42 4.22
N ARG A 147 0.36 3.37 3.70
CA ARG A 147 1.19 4.57 3.47
C ARG A 147 0.63 5.48 2.38
N ILE A 148 0.15 4.90 1.27
CA ILE A 148 -0.54 5.65 0.21
C ILE A 148 -1.81 6.31 0.77
N LEU A 149 -2.58 5.64 1.62
CA LEU A 149 -3.74 6.24 2.29
C LEU A 149 -3.33 7.41 3.19
N TYR A 150 -2.20 7.32 3.89
CA TYR A 150 -1.71 8.45 4.68
C TYR A 150 -1.26 9.61 3.76
N ALA A 151 -0.61 9.31 2.65
CA ALA A 151 -0.27 10.31 1.65
C ALA A 151 -1.51 10.99 1.05
N MET A 152 -2.61 10.26 0.83
CA MET A 152 -3.90 10.82 0.41
C MET A 152 -4.44 11.83 1.43
N LEU A 153 -4.42 11.48 2.72
CA LEU A 153 -4.79 12.39 3.81
C LEU A 153 -3.90 13.63 3.83
N CYS A 154 -2.58 13.44 3.73
CA CYS A 154 -1.64 14.56 3.65
C CYS A 154 -1.92 15.48 2.47
N SER A 155 -2.31 14.92 1.31
CA SER A 155 -2.72 15.71 0.14
C SER A 155 -3.96 16.55 0.44
N ALA A 156 -4.99 15.94 1.04
CA ALA A 156 -6.25 16.60 1.37
C ALA A 156 -6.05 17.77 2.35
N GLU A 157 -5.12 17.64 3.30
CA GLU A 157 -4.80 18.69 4.29
C GLU A 157 -3.67 19.64 3.83
N GLY A 158 -3.12 19.45 2.63
CA GLY A 158 -2.04 20.29 2.09
C GLY A 158 -0.67 20.07 2.75
N HIS A 159 -0.46 18.95 3.43
CA HIS A 159 0.80 18.52 4.06
C HIS A 159 1.76 17.85 3.05
N TRP A 160 2.16 18.60 2.02
CA TRP A 160 2.92 18.09 0.86
C TRP A 160 4.26 17.42 1.19
N GLU A 161 4.99 17.89 2.21
CA GLU A 161 6.25 17.25 2.62
C GLU A 161 6.02 15.87 3.26
N ASN A 162 4.96 15.74 4.05
CA ASN A 162 4.59 14.46 4.64
C ASN A 162 4.07 13.51 3.57
N LEU A 163 3.29 14.01 2.60
CA LEU A 163 2.89 13.25 1.42
C LEU A 163 4.12 12.64 0.71
N ARG A 164 5.14 13.46 0.39
CA ARG A 164 6.33 12.93 -0.29
C ARG A 164 7.02 11.84 0.53
N LYS A 165 7.19 12.06 1.85
CA LYS A 165 7.81 11.08 2.74
C LYS A 165 7.04 9.76 2.76
N GLU A 166 5.71 9.80 2.89
CA GLU A 166 4.89 8.59 2.92
C GLU A 166 4.88 7.87 1.58
N ILE A 167 4.88 8.58 0.45
CA ILE A 167 4.97 7.93 -0.88
C ILE A 167 6.32 7.29 -1.13
N VAL A 168 7.43 7.96 -0.80
CA VAL A 168 8.77 7.37 -0.89
C VAL A 168 8.86 6.15 0.03
N SER A 169 8.27 6.22 1.22
CA SER A 169 8.20 5.07 2.12
C SER A 169 7.31 3.95 1.57
N ALA A 170 6.17 4.25 0.94
CA ALA A 170 5.31 3.27 0.29
C ALA A 170 6.03 2.53 -0.84
N MET A 171 6.82 3.25 -1.64
CA MET A 171 7.62 2.68 -2.73
C MET A 171 8.65 1.66 -2.26
N LYS A 172 9.13 1.74 -1.00
CA LYS A 172 10.02 0.73 -0.41
C LYS A 172 9.38 -0.66 -0.35
N TYR A 173 8.06 -0.73 -0.19
CA TYR A 173 7.31 -1.98 0.04
C TYR A 173 6.35 -2.32 -1.11
N THR A 174 6.23 -1.44 -2.10
CA THR A 174 5.27 -1.64 -3.19
C THR A 174 5.68 -2.85 -4.02
N TYR A 175 4.73 -3.75 -4.27
CA TYR A 175 4.91 -4.92 -5.13
C TYR A 175 3.80 -5.09 -6.17
N ARG A 176 2.86 -4.14 -6.25
CA ARG A 176 1.75 -4.13 -7.23
C ARG A 176 1.85 -2.91 -8.12
N SER A 177 1.64 -3.10 -9.42
CA SER A 177 1.63 -1.99 -10.39
C SER A 177 0.58 -0.93 -10.08
N SER A 178 -0.60 -1.31 -9.56
CA SER A 178 -1.63 -0.36 -9.13
C SER A 178 -1.11 0.64 -8.10
N ASP A 179 -0.33 0.17 -7.15
CA ASP A 179 0.19 0.97 -6.05
C ASP A 179 1.33 1.88 -6.57
N MET A 180 2.18 1.40 -7.48
CA MET A 180 3.17 2.25 -8.18
C MET A 180 2.53 3.38 -8.99
N ILE A 181 1.42 3.11 -9.68
CA ILE A 181 0.66 4.13 -10.41
C ILE A 181 0.23 5.25 -9.44
N HIS A 182 -0.29 4.89 -8.26
CA HIS A 182 -0.68 5.86 -7.24
C HIS A 182 0.52 6.63 -6.69
N CYS A 183 1.63 5.96 -6.38
CA CYS A 183 2.85 6.61 -5.89
C CYS A 183 3.33 7.69 -6.88
N PHE A 184 3.46 7.36 -8.17
CA PHE A 184 3.89 8.35 -9.16
C PHE A 184 2.86 9.46 -9.39
N ARG A 185 1.56 9.18 -9.27
CA ARG A 185 0.53 10.23 -9.31
C ARG A 185 0.70 11.24 -8.19
N PHE A 186 0.90 10.79 -6.95
CA PHE A 186 1.09 11.69 -5.81
C PHE A 186 2.43 12.45 -5.88
N LEU A 187 3.50 11.82 -6.37
CA LEU A 187 4.77 12.52 -6.59
C LEU A 187 4.63 13.59 -7.68
N LYS A 188 3.90 13.32 -8.77
CA LYS A 188 3.55 14.33 -9.77
C LYS A 188 2.85 15.52 -9.11
N ASP A 189 1.82 15.27 -8.30
CA ASP A 189 1.08 16.34 -7.61
C ASP A 189 1.96 17.15 -6.66
N TYR A 190 2.86 16.49 -5.91
CA TYR A 190 3.87 17.15 -5.07
C TYR A 190 4.78 18.08 -5.89
N PHE A 191 5.34 17.60 -7.01
CA PHE A 191 6.21 18.42 -7.84
C PHE A 191 5.46 19.55 -8.54
N MET A 192 4.20 19.33 -8.93
CA MET A 192 3.32 20.40 -9.42
C MET A 192 3.13 21.49 -8.36
N TYR A 193 2.88 21.13 -7.11
CA TYR A 193 2.79 22.07 -5.99
C TYR A 193 4.08 22.89 -5.82
N LYS A 194 5.24 22.24 -5.94
CA LYS A 194 6.56 22.90 -5.90
C LYS A 194 6.91 23.68 -7.17
N LYS A 195 6.04 23.68 -8.19
CA LYS A 195 6.29 24.25 -9.54
C LYS A 195 7.50 23.62 -10.25
N MET A 196 7.85 22.40 -9.85
CA MET A 196 8.91 21.57 -10.42
C MET A 196 8.34 20.74 -11.57
N TYR A 197 7.96 21.43 -12.65
CA TYR A 197 7.15 20.81 -13.71
C TYR A 197 7.91 19.74 -14.51
N LYS A 198 9.25 19.84 -14.61
CA LYS A 198 10.08 18.82 -15.27
C LYS A 198 10.01 17.49 -14.50
N GLU A 199 10.13 17.53 -13.18
CA GLU A 199 10.01 16.39 -12.30
C GLU A 199 8.58 15.82 -12.26
N ALA A 200 7.57 16.68 -12.38
CA ALA A 200 6.18 16.23 -12.54
C ALA A 200 6.00 15.44 -13.85
N VAL A 201 6.58 15.91 -14.97
CA VAL A 201 6.58 15.17 -16.25
C VAL A 201 7.30 13.82 -16.09
N TYR A 202 8.44 13.78 -15.40
CA TYR A 202 9.14 12.52 -15.11
C TYR A 202 8.28 11.53 -14.34
N CYS A 203 7.57 11.99 -13.30
CA CYS A 203 6.65 11.13 -12.56
C CYS A 203 5.52 10.60 -13.44
N SER A 204 4.92 11.45 -14.30
CA SER A 204 3.91 10.99 -15.26
C SER A 204 4.48 9.95 -16.23
N PHE A 205 5.71 10.15 -16.72
CA PHE A 205 6.35 9.21 -17.64
C PHE A 205 6.60 7.85 -16.97
N LEU A 206 7.15 7.86 -15.76
CA LEU A 206 7.34 6.64 -14.98
C LEU A 206 6.02 5.95 -14.64
N ARG A 207 4.97 6.71 -14.30
CA ARG A 207 3.61 6.18 -14.08
C ARG A 207 3.10 5.37 -15.28
N SER A 208 3.42 5.79 -16.50
CA SER A 208 2.97 5.08 -17.72
C SER A 208 3.56 3.67 -17.84
N ARG A 209 4.72 3.41 -17.22
CA ARG A 209 5.41 2.11 -17.22
C ARG A 209 4.68 1.04 -16.41
N PHE A 210 3.62 1.37 -15.69
CA PHE A 210 2.90 0.44 -14.80
C PHE A 210 1.44 0.22 -15.20
N SER A 211 0.94 0.85 -16.27
CA SER A 211 -0.47 0.74 -16.65
C SER A 211 -0.70 0.25 -18.08
N SER A 212 -1.54 -0.78 -18.24
CA SER A 212 -2.11 -1.25 -19.52
C SER A 212 -3.50 -0.72 -19.83
N SER A 213 -4.09 0.04 -18.91
CA SER A 213 -5.39 0.66 -19.15
C SER A 213 -5.25 1.84 -20.12
N SER A 214 -5.95 1.78 -21.24
CA SER A 214 -6.03 2.89 -22.19
C SER A 214 -6.51 4.19 -21.54
N ASP A 215 -7.49 4.11 -20.63
CA ASP A 215 -8.02 5.29 -19.94
C ASP A 215 -6.97 5.95 -19.04
N VAL A 216 -6.23 5.16 -18.28
CA VAL A 216 -5.13 5.65 -17.44
C VAL A 216 -4.00 6.22 -18.29
N LEU A 217 -3.68 5.59 -19.42
CA LEU A 217 -2.67 6.11 -20.35
C LEU A 217 -3.10 7.43 -20.98
N LEU A 218 -4.38 7.58 -21.36
CA LEU A 218 -4.92 8.85 -21.87
C LEU A 218 -4.86 9.96 -20.81
N GLU A 219 -5.19 9.66 -19.54
CA GLU A 219 -5.02 10.59 -18.42
C GLU A 219 -3.56 11.05 -18.29
N ILE A 220 -2.62 10.10 -18.33
CA ILE A 220 -1.18 10.37 -18.20
C ILE A 220 -0.65 11.23 -19.37
N VAL A 221 -1.08 10.93 -20.60
CA VAL A 221 -0.71 11.72 -21.79
C VAL A 221 -1.26 13.14 -21.69
N GLY A 222 -2.51 13.30 -21.24
CA GLY A 222 -3.12 14.61 -20.99
C GLY A 222 -2.36 15.42 -19.94
N ASP A 223 -2.00 14.80 -18.82
CA ASP A 223 -1.17 15.40 -17.76
C ASP A 223 0.16 15.90 -18.34
N MET A 224 0.87 15.06 -19.10
CA MET A 224 2.16 15.44 -19.70
C MET A 224 2.02 16.58 -20.70
N ALA A 225 1.02 16.55 -21.59
CA ALA A 225 0.81 17.60 -22.58
C ALA A 225 0.58 18.96 -21.91
N MET A 226 -0.22 18.99 -20.84
CA MET A 226 -0.48 20.19 -20.06
C MET A 226 0.79 20.72 -19.36
N LEU A 227 1.60 19.83 -18.77
CA LEU A 227 2.83 20.18 -18.08
C LEU A 227 3.92 20.68 -19.04
N LEU A 228 4.15 19.98 -20.16
CA LEU A 228 5.15 20.35 -21.17
C LEU A 228 4.87 21.74 -21.76
N LYS A 229 3.60 22.08 -21.97
CA LYS A 229 3.19 23.42 -22.41
C LYS A 229 3.55 24.52 -21.40
N LYS A 230 3.56 24.23 -20.09
CA LYS A 230 3.91 25.21 -19.05
C LYS A 230 5.40 25.56 -19.03
N ILE A 231 6.26 24.65 -19.49
CA ILE A 231 7.72 24.81 -19.45
C ILE A 231 8.35 25.02 -20.84
N ASP A 232 7.53 25.18 -21.88
CA ASP A 232 7.95 25.27 -23.28
C ASP A 232 8.99 24.20 -23.64
N PHE A 233 8.77 22.97 -23.12
CA PHE A 233 9.74 21.89 -23.16
C PHE A 233 9.33 20.85 -24.21
N ASP A 234 10.26 20.48 -25.08
CA ASP A 234 10.01 19.41 -26.05
C ASP A 234 10.13 18.05 -25.36
N TYR A 235 9.11 17.21 -25.50
CA TYR A 235 9.12 15.83 -25.02
C TYR A 235 10.36 15.04 -25.49
N LYS A 236 10.86 15.33 -26.71
CA LYS A 236 12.08 14.68 -27.24
C LYS A 236 13.35 15.00 -26.45
N SER A 237 13.32 16.02 -25.60
CA SER A 237 14.42 16.40 -24.72
C SER A 237 14.35 15.75 -23.33
N ILE A 238 13.34 14.92 -23.06
CA ILE A 238 13.37 13.99 -21.92
C ILE A 238 14.50 12.99 -22.17
N ASN A 239 15.55 13.08 -21.37
CA ASN A 239 16.63 12.10 -21.33
C ASN A 239 16.49 11.23 -20.07
N ASP A 240 16.88 9.97 -20.17
CA ASP A 240 16.76 9.02 -19.06
C ASP A 240 17.76 9.34 -17.93
N GLU A 241 18.93 9.91 -18.25
CA GLU A 241 19.99 10.22 -17.27
C GLU A 241 19.55 11.29 -16.25
N ASP A 242 19.03 12.43 -16.71
CA ASP A 242 18.46 13.50 -15.88
C ASP A 242 17.28 12.97 -15.03
N MET A 243 16.44 12.12 -15.62
CA MET A 243 15.32 11.52 -14.90
C MET A 243 15.83 10.62 -13.77
N ILE A 244 16.84 9.78 -14.05
CA ILE A 244 17.48 8.92 -13.05
C ILE A 244 18.13 9.76 -11.94
N GLU A 245 18.86 10.81 -12.30
CA GLU A 245 19.50 11.71 -11.33
C GLU A 245 18.46 12.43 -10.46
N SER A 246 17.38 12.92 -11.07
CA SER A 246 16.26 13.52 -10.36
C SER A 246 15.62 12.52 -9.39
N CYS A 247 15.35 11.30 -9.83
CA CYS A 247 14.77 10.26 -8.97
C CYS A 247 15.69 9.97 -7.77
N LYS A 248 17.00 9.83 -7.98
CA LYS A 248 17.99 9.66 -6.90
C LYS A 248 17.98 10.82 -5.92
N LYS A 249 17.95 12.07 -6.41
CA LYS A 249 17.92 13.28 -5.57
C LYS A 249 16.73 13.30 -4.60
N TYR A 250 15.59 12.74 -5.00
CA TYR A 250 14.36 12.72 -4.21
C TYR A 250 14.06 11.35 -3.56
N GLU A 251 15.01 10.42 -3.64
CA GLU A 251 14.89 9.05 -3.09
C GLU A 251 13.72 8.27 -3.72
N ILE A 252 13.38 8.59 -4.96
CA ILE A 252 12.31 7.94 -5.72
C ILE A 252 12.91 6.75 -6.47
N THR A 253 12.30 5.58 -6.32
CA THR A 253 12.62 4.42 -7.16
C THR A 253 11.97 4.57 -8.54
N ILE A 254 12.70 4.15 -9.57
CA ILE A 254 12.24 4.19 -10.97
C ILE A 254 11.34 2.98 -11.28
N GLY A 255 11.67 1.85 -10.66
CA GLY A 255 10.96 0.58 -10.75
C GLY A 255 10.48 0.12 -9.38
N PHE A 256 10.13 -1.15 -9.24
CA PHE A 256 9.99 -1.74 -7.91
C PHE A 256 11.34 -1.75 -7.18
N ASN A 257 11.31 -1.70 -5.85
CA ASN A 257 12.52 -1.81 -5.04
C ASN A 257 13.21 -3.16 -5.32
N PRO A 258 14.52 -3.20 -5.66
CA PRO A 258 15.23 -4.45 -5.89
C PRO A 258 15.15 -5.45 -4.73
N GLU A 259 15.08 -4.98 -3.49
CA GLU A 259 14.93 -5.85 -2.31
C GLU A 259 13.55 -6.54 -2.30
N VAL A 260 12.49 -5.88 -2.75
CA VAL A 260 11.15 -6.49 -2.88
C VAL A 260 11.18 -7.63 -3.90
N ILE A 261 11.89 -7.43 -5.03
CA ILE A 261 12.07 -8.45 -6.06
C ILE A 261 12.84 -9.64 -5.49
N ALA A 262 13.95 -9.39 -4.79
CA ALA A 262 14.76 -10.44 -4.18
C ALA A 262 13.98 -11.25 -3.13
N VAL A 263 13.16 -10.59 -2.29
CA VAL A 263 12.32 -11.26 -1.29
C VAL A 263 11.26 -12.13 -1.96
N ALA A 264 10.60 -11.65 -3.03
CA ALA A 264 9.62 -12.45 -3.77
C ALA A 264 10.28 -13.69 -4.40
N GLN A 265 11.47 -13.54 -5.00
CA GLN A 265 12.22 -14.64 -5.59
C GLN A 265 12.63 -15.68 -4.53
N SER A 266 13.24 -15.25 -3.42
CA SER A 266 13.63 -16.16 -2.34
C SER A 266 12.41 -16.91 -1.78
N SER A 267 11.28 -16.23 -1.62
CA SER A 267 10.06 -16.85 -1.09
C SER A 267 9.46 -17.87 -2.06
N TYR A 268 9.58 -17.64 -3.37
CA TYR A 268 9.24 -18.63 -4.39
C TYR A 268 10.14 -19.87 -4.32
N GLU A 269 11.46 -19.67 -4.24
CA GLU A 269 12.45 -20.75 -4.17
C GLU A 269 12.23 -21.62 -2.92
N ASP A 270 12.02 -21.00 -1.76
CA ASP A 270 11.70 -21.69 -0.51
C ASP A 270 10.41 -22.51 -0.60
N ALA A 271 9.34 -21.94 -1.17
CA ALA A 271 8.08 -22.64 -1.35
C ALA A 271 8.21 -23.82 -2.33
N PHE A 272 8.98 -23.65 -3.41
CA PHE A 272 9.27 -24.71 -4.37
C PHE A 272 10.05 -25.87 -3.73
N LEU A 273 11.11 -25.57 -2.97
CA LEU A 273 11.89 -26.57 -2.24
C LEU A 273 11.06 -27.29 -1.17
N ALA A 274 10.17 -26.57 -0.49
CA ALA A 274 9.22 -27.14 0.47
C ALA A 274 8.08 -27.95 -0.17
N LYS A 275 7.98 -27.97 -1.51
CA LYS A 275 6.87 -28.58 -2.28
C LYS A 275 5.50 -27.99 -1.96
N ASP A 276 5.46 -26.74 -1.49
CA ASP A 276 4.24 -25.98 -1.29
C ASP A 276 3.81 -25.33 -2.62
N SER A 277 3.10 -26.10 -3.44
CA SER A 277 2.65 -25.65 -4.76
C SER A 277 1.76 -24.40 -4.72
N GLY A 278 0.97 -24.21 -3.65
CA GLY A 278 0.08 -23.06 -3.52
C GLY A 278 0.86 -21.78 -3.27
N ARG A 279 1.80 -21.82 -2.32
CA ARG A 279 2.67 -20.68 -2.01
C ARG A 279 3.64 -20.38 -3.16
N ALA A 280 4.17 -21.40 -3.83
CA ALA A 280 5.01 -21.22 -5.01
C ALA A 280 4.25 -20.53 -6.16
N ALA A 281 3.01 -20.96 -6.44
CA ALA A 281 2.17 -20.32 -7.46
C ALA A 281 1.86 -18.85 -7.12
N TYR A 282 1.59 -18.55 -5.84
CA TYR A 282 1.38 -17.19 -5.37
C TYR A 282 2.60 -16.29 -5.66
N PHE A 283 3.81 -16.68 -5.22
CA PHE A 283 5.00 -15.86 -5.46
C PHE A 283 5.43 -15.82 -6.92
N ALA A 284 5.15 -16.86 -7.72
CA ALA A 284 5.34 -16.81 -9.17
C ALA A 284 4.49 -15.70 -9.82
N GLN A 285 3.22 -15.56 -9.40
CA GLN A 285 2.36 -14.47 -9.86
C GLN A 285 2.90 -13.10 -9.41
N ILE A 286 3.36 -12.98 -8.16
CA ILE A 286 3.97 -11.73 -7.66
C ILE A 286 5.20 -11.35 -8.51
N MET A 287 6.07 -12.29 -8.85
CA MET A 287 7.23 -12.01 -9.71
C MET A 287 6.81 -11.54 -11.12
N GLU A 288 5.71 -12.05 -11.66
CA GLU A 288 5.17 -11.55 -12.93
C GLU A 288 4.61 -10.13 -12.78
N ASP A 289 3.94 -9.83 -11.68
CA ASP A 289 3.41 -8.49 -11.37
C ASP A 289 4.51 -7.45 -11.13
N LEU A 290 5.68 -7.89 -10.66
CA LEU A 290 6.88 -7.06 -10.44
C LEU A 290 7.63 -6.68 -11.72
N LYS A 291 7.24 -7.22 -12.89
CA LYS A 291 7.69 -6.70 -14.18
C LYS A 291 6.87 -5.46 -14.54
N THR A 292 7.53 -4.38 -14.93
CA THR A 292 6.85 -3.19 -15.44
C THR A 292 6.07 -3.52 -16.71
N GLU A 293 5.00 -2.78 -16.97
CA GLU A 293 4.26 -2.89 -18.22
C GLU A 293 5.10 -2.52 -19.44
N GLN A 294 6.11 -1.66 -19.26
CA GLN A 294 7.10 -1.38 -20.29
C GLN A 294 8.05 -2.57 -20.51
N GLU A 295 8.36 -3.37 -19.50
CA GLU A 295 9.10 -4.63 -19.70
C GLU A 295 8.20 -5.71 -20.32
N LYS A 296 6.88 -5.59 -20.16
CA LYS A 296 5.87 -6.46 -20.77
C LYS A 296 5.46 -6.06 -22.20
N ARG A 297 5.79 -4.85 -22.66
CA ARG A 297 5.45 -4.30 -23.99
C ARG A 297 6.67 -3.75 -24.71
N ASP A 298 6.70 -3.82 -26.04
CA ASP A 298 7.74 -3.13 -26.80
C ASP A 298 7.61 -1.59 -26.66
N ALA A 299 8.73 -0.90 -26.41
CA ALA A 299 8.82 0.55 -26.20
C ALA A 299 8.25 1.43 -27.34
N ALA A 300 7.92 0.85 -28.50
CA ALA A 300 7.33 1.52 -29.65
C ALA A 300 5.88 2.00 -29.42
N TYR A 301 5.10 1.30 -28.59
CA TYR A 301 3.66 1.57 -28.41
C TYR A 301 3.36 2.91 -27.69
N LEU A 302 4.14 3.25 -26.67
CA LEU A 302 3.98 4.52 -25.94
C LEU A 302 4.28 5.73 -26.84
N ARG A 303 5.31 5.64 -27.69
CA ARG A 303 5.65 6.72 -28.65
C ARG A 303 4.50 6.97 -29.64
N GLN A 304 3.88 5.91 -30.15
CA GLN A 304 2.74 6.01 -31.06
C GLN A 304 1.51 6.66 -30.41
N LEU A 305 1.22 6.36 -29.14
CA LEU A 305 0.12 7.02 -28.39
C LEU A 305 0.36 8.52 -28.21
N PHE A 306 1.60 8.94 -27.93
CA PHE A 306 1.95 10.36 -27.82
C PHE A 306 1.77 11.11 -29.13
N GLU A 307 2.17 10.52 -30.26
CA GLU A 307 2.05 11.13 -31.59
C GLU A 307 0.57 11.30 -32.01
N ASN A 308 -0.26 10.29 -31.73
CA ASN A 308 -1.70 10.32 -32.03
C ASN A 308 -2.47 11.37 -31.20
N HIS A 309 -2.04 11.66 -29.97
CA HIS A 309 -2.70 12.68 -29.14
C HIS A 309 -2.33 14.12 -29.53
N ARG A 310 -1.18 14.32 -30.17
CA ARG A 310 -0.73 15.63 -30.68
C ARG A 310 -1.44 16.04 -31.96
N ASN A 311 -1.88 15.08 -32.76
CA ASN A 311 -2.61 15.27 -34.02
C ASN A 311 -3.88 14.42 -33.98
N PRO A 312 -5.01 14.89 -33.41
CA PRO A 312 -6.27 14.20 -33.59
C PRO A 312 -6.55 14.18 -35.10
N VAL A 313 -6.61 12.98 -35.69
CA VAL A 313 -7.03 12.82 -37.08
C VAL A 313 -8.37 13.53 -37.23
N SER A 314 -8.39 14.51 -38.11
CA SER A 314 -9.50 15.42 -38.41
C SER A 314 -10.78 14.71 -38.81
#